data_AF-A0A926HP61-F1
#
_entry.id   AF-A0A926HP61-F1
#
_cell.length_a   1.000
_cell.length_b   1.000
_cell.length_c   1.000
_cell.angle_alpha   90.00
_cell.angle_beta   90.00
_cell.angle_gamma   90.00
#
_symmetry.space_group_name_H-M   'P 1'
#
loop_
_entity.id
_entity.type
_entity.pdbx_description
1 polymer ?
#
loop_
_entity_poly.entity_id
_entity_poly.type
_entity_poly.pdbx_seq_one_letter_code
_entity_poly.pdbx_strand_id
1 'polypeptide(L)'
;MKNVLETRRLTLRPLTPEDFKDMAEMLQDPEVMYAWEKPFSDEEVKAWIDRQLERYERDGCGYWGAWNENGFMVGQMGLVRSEIGLSLGYILKKRFWHRGYAVEGAKALAEYARESLGASKLVADIRPNNRSSIHVAEMLGMTAGEVIIKMVNGKTMPHVVYTLHFEPHEMTEKEKMLAGQAYKAGDEVLVKERVRCRELMLELNSRGSTDINRRRKILGELIRAGEDANIEPPFYCDYGYNIIAGKKFYANFDCVFLDVTPIVFGDNVMLGPKVQIYTATHPLNAEARIQGPESAKPITVGDNVWIGGGAILCPGVNIGSNTVIGAGSVVTRDIPEGVFAAGNPCKVVKKV
;
A
#
# COMPACT_ATOMS: atom_id res chain seq x y z
N MET A 1 8.77 -12.90 -14.59
CA MET A 1 9.02 -11.54 -14.06
C MET A 1 7.68 -10.90 -13.76
N LYS A 2 7.57 -10.12 -12.69
CA LYS A 2 6.31 -9.47 -12.29
C LYS A 2 6.07 -8.25 -13.19
N ASN A 3 4.85 -8.11 -13.70
CA ASN A 3 4.45 -6.92 -14.45
C ASN A 3 4.46 -5.71 -13.51
N VAL A 4 4.88 -4.56 -14.03
CA VAL A 4 4.91 -3.30 -13.27
C VAL A 4 3.53 -2.67 -13.29
N LEU A 5 2.90 -2.68 -14.46
CA LEU A 5 1.60 -2.04 -14.67
C LEU A 5 0.84 -2.77 -15.79
N GLU A 6 -0.47 -2.88 -15.62
CA GLU A 6 -1.40 -3.40 -16.63
C GLU A 6 -2.52 -2.40 -16.87
N THR A 7 -2.87 -2.21 -18.13
CA THR A 7 -4.04 -1.43 -18.56
C THR A 7 -4.98 -2.34 -19.35
N ARG A 8 -6.04 -1.76 -19.94
CA ARG A 8 -6.94 -2.51 -20.82
C ARG A 8 -6.22 -3.17 -22.00
N ARG A 9 -5.23 -2.49 -22.59
CA ARG A 9 -4.54 -2.93 -23.81
C ARG A 9 -3.02 -3.04 -23.66
N LEU A 10 -2.44 -2.62 -22.54
CA LEU A 10 -0.98 -2.60 -22.37
C LEU A 10 -0.54 -3.37 -21.12
N THR A 11 0.59 -4.05 -21.25
CA THR A 11 1.36 -4.59 -20.14
C THR A 11 2.74 -3.96 -20.15
N LEU A 12 3.12 -3.32 -19.05
CA LEU A 12 4.45 -2.74 -18.85
C LEU A 12 5.28 -3.67 -17.96
N ARG A 13 6.49 -4.00 -18.43
CA ARG A 13 7.44 -4.81 -17.67
C ARG A 13 8.89 -4.31 -17.81
N PRO A 14 9.78 -4.65 -16.86
CA PRO A 14 11.22 -4.43 -16.99
C PRO A 14 11.74 -4.93 -18.34
N LEU A 15 12.54 -4.08 -18.99
CA LEU A 15 13.33 -4.48 -20.14
C LEU A 15 14.35 -5.54 -19.72
N THR A 16 14.75 -6.35 -20.69
CA THR A 16 15.79 -7.37 -20.57
C THR A 16 16.70 -7.32 -21.79
N PRO A 17 17.93 -7.86 -21.71
CA PRO A 17 18.82 -7.92 -22.88
C PRO A 17 18.19 -8.60 -24.10
N GLU A 18 17.27 -9.55 -23.89
CA GLU A 18 16.53 -10.27 -24.92
C GLU A 18 15.60 -9.36 -25.75
N ASP A 19 15.21 -8.20 -25.21
CA ASP A 19 14.34 -7.23 -25.87
C ASP A 19 15.08 -6.38 -26.93
N PHE A 20 16.39 -6.60 -27.12
CA PHE A 20 17.24 -5.85 -28.05
C PHE A 20 16.62 -5.68 -29.44
N LYS A 21 16.12 -6.76 -30.05
CA LYS A 21 15.59 -6.72 -31.42
C LYS A 21 14.37 -5.80 -31.53
N ASP A 22 13.47 -5.89 -30.57
CA ASP A 22 12.28 -5.05 -30.54
C ASP A 22 12.61 -3.59 -30.24
N MET A 23 13.60 -3.34 -29.37
CA MET A 23 14.09 -2.00 -29.05
C MET A 23 14.83 -1.36 -30.22
N ALA A 24 15.66 -2.12 -30.95
CA ALA A 24 16.40 -1.67 -32.11
C ALA A 24 15.45 -1.23 -33.25
N GLU A 25 14.36 -1.98 -33.50
CA GLU A 25 13.34 -1.60 -34.49
C GLU A 25 12.78 -0.18 -34.25
N MET A 26 12.73 0.26 -32.99
CA MET A 26 12.21 1.57 -32.61
C MET A 26 13.31 2.65 -32.54
N LEU A 27 14.42 2.35 -31.86
CA LEU A 27 15.47 3.32 -31.55
C LEU A 27 16.41 3.60 -32.73
N GLN A 28 16.39 2.77 -33.76
CA GLN A 28 17.17 2.94 -34.98
C GLN A 28 16.34 3.53 -36.14
N ASP A 29 15.03 3.68 -35.97
CA ASP A 29 14.15 4.28 -36.97
C ASP A 29 14.26 5.81 -36.93
N PRO A 30 14.75 6.48 -37.99
CA PRO A 30 14.90 7.94 -38.03
C PRO A 30 13.58 8.70 -37.92
N GLU A 31 12.48 8.11 -38.39
CA GLU A 31 11.17 8.73 -38.25
C GLU A 31 10.69 8.66 -36.81
N VAL A 32 10.97 7.56 -36.09
CA VAL A 32 10.63 7.44 -34.66
C VAL A 32 11.51 8.36 -33.82
N MET A 33 12.79 8.44 -34.16
CA MET A 33 13.80 9.21 -33.42
C MET A 33 13.87 10.68 -33.85
N TYR A 34 12.91 11.20 -34.62
CA TYR A 34 12.91 12.61 -35.09
C TYR A 34 12.93 13.65 -33.94
N ALA A 35 12.33 13.29 -32.81
CA ALA A 35 12.33 14.13 -31.61
C ALA A 35 13.66 14.02 -30.85
N TRP A 36 14.41 12.96 -31.09
CA TRP A 36 15.77 12.75 -30.61
C TRP A 36 16.77 13.29 -31.64
N GLU A 37 18.05 13.34 -31.29
CA GLU A 37 19.03 13.95 -32.20
C GLU A 37 19.37 13.05 -33.40
N LYS A 38 19.55 11.75 -33.16
CA LYS A 38 19.85 10.74 -34.17
C LYS A 38 19.26 9.39 -33.79
N PRO A 39 19.04 8.50 -34.77
CA PRO A 39 18.86 7.07 -34.51
C PRO A 39 20.10 6.49 -33.82
N PHE A 40 19.89 5.45 -33.04
CA PHE A 40 20.95 4.78 -32.27
C PHE A 40 21.70 3.74 -33.12
N SER A 41 22.96 3.46 -32.79
CA SER A 41 23.64 2.23 -33.21
C SER A 41 23.24 1.03 -32.36
N ASP A 42 23.65 -0.18 -32.73
CA ASP A 42 23.45 -1.39 -31.91
C ASP A 42 24.05 -1.23 -30.50
N GLU A 43 25.23 -0.64 -30.40
CA GLU A 43 25.91 -0.37 -29.14
C GLU A 43 25.11 0.64 -28.29
N GLU A 44 24.56 1.69 -28.91
CA GLU A 44 23.74 2.68 -28.23
C GLU A 44 22.40 2.09 -27.75
N VAL A 45 21.82 1.14 -28.48
CA VAL A 45 20.61 0.40 -28.06
C VAL A 45 20.92 -0.51 -26.86
N LYS A 46 22.03 -1.25 -26.88
CA LYS A 46 22.45 -2.09 -25.74
C LYS A 46 22.70 -1.23 -24.49
N ALA A 47 23.48 -0.15 -24.65
CA ALA A 47 23.74 0.79 -23.58
C ALA A 47 22.46 1.49 -23.06
N TRP A 48 21.44 1.63 -23.89
CA TRP A 48 20.13 2.13 -23.45
C TRP A 48 19.40 1.15 -22.53
N ILE A 49 19.41 -0.15 -22.90
CA ILE A 49 18.80 -1.23 -22.09
C ILE A 49 19.53 -1.35 -20.76
N ASP A 50 20.86 -1.41 -20.78
CA ASP A 50 21.70 -1.51 -19.57
C ASP A 50 21.40 -0.35 -18.60
N ARG A 51 21.27 0.87 -19.12
CA ARG A 51 20.90 2.05 -18.33
C ARG A 51 19.50 1.94 -17.70
N GLN A 52 18.55 1.25 -18.33
CA GLN A 52 17.25 1.03 -17.70
C GLN A 52 17.34 -0.02 -16.58
N LEU A 53 18.13 -1.07 -16.76
CA LEU A 53 18.39 -2.07 -15.72
C LEU A 53 18.99 -1.41 -14.46
N GLU A 54 20.02 -0.58 -14.63
CA GLU A 54 20.62 0.21 -13.55
C GLU A 54 19.60 1.13 -12.86
N ARG A 55 18.70 1.77 -13.62
CA ARG A 55 17.65 2.63 -13.07
C ARG A 55 16.61 1.86 -12.25
N TYR A 56 16.25 0.65 -12.67
CA TYR A 56 15.33 -0.16 -11.89
C TYR A 56 15.89 -0.50 -10.51
N GLU A 57 17.20 -0.80 -10.44
CA GLU A 57 17.89 -1.06 -9.17
C GLU A 57 18.03 0.20 -8.33
N ARG A 58 18.48 1.30 -8.94
CA ARG A 58 18.80 2.55 -8.23
C ARG A 58 17.57 3.35 -7.82
N ASP A 59 16.61 3.51 -8.73
CA ASP A 59 15.51 4.47 -8.59
C ASP A 59 14.15 3.79 -8.34
N GLY A 60 14.08 2.46 -8.52
CA GLY A 60 12.83 1.69 -8.51
C GLY A 60 11.92 1.96 -9.73
N CYS A 61 12.36 2.81 -10.66
CA CYS A 61 11.61 3.18 -11.85
C CYS A 61 12.54 3.48 -13.04
N GLY A 62 12.04 3.30 -14.26
CA GLY A 62 12.74 3.64 -15.50
C GLY A 62 11.80 3.56 -16.69
N TYR A 63 12.34 3.49 -17.91
CA TYR A 63 11.52 3.14 -19.08
C TYR A 63 11.29 1.63 -19.10
N TRP A 64 10.04 1.21 -19.07
CA TRP A 64 9.62 -0.17 -19.23
C TRP A 64 9.23 -0.43 -20.68
N GLY A 65 9.40 -1.67 -21.14
CA GLY A 65 8.80 -2.07 -22.41
C GLY A 65 7.27 -2.13 -22.24
N ALA A 66 6.54 -1.78 -23.29
CA ALA A 66 5.09 -1.86 -23.33
C ALA A 66 4.66 -2.87 -24.41
N TRP A 67 3.91 -3.89 -24.01
CA TRP A 67 3.34 -4.90 -24.88
C TRP A 67 1.83 -4.72 -24.99
N ASN A 68 1.27 -4.91 -26.19
CA ASN A 68 -0.17 -4.89 -26.34
C ASN A 68 -0.82 -6.24 -25.99
N GLU A 69 -2.15 -6.28 -26.03
CA GLU A 69 -2.96 -7.48 -25.75
C GLU A 69 -2.67 -8.66 -26.70
N ASN A 70 -2.01 -8.42 -27.82
CA ASN A 70 -1.63 -9.44 -28.80
C ASN A 70 -0.16 -9.89 -28.65
N GLY A 71 0.54 -9.42 -27.61
CA GLY A 71 1.94 -9.80 -27.34
C GLY A 71 2.99 -9.06 -28.17
N PHE A 72 2.63 -8.00 -28.91
CA PHE A 72 3.60 -7.18 -29.65
C PHE A 72 4.13 -6.04 -28.78
N MET A 73 5.46 -5.82 -28.77
CA MET A 73 6.03 -4.63 -28.15
C MET A 73 5.62 -3.39 -28.96
N VAL A 74 4.80 -2.53 -28.35
CA VAL A 74 4.38 -1.26 -28.95
C VAL A 74 5.46 -0.19 -28.86
N GLY A 75 6.35 -0.31 -27.89
CA GLY A 75 7.48 0.58 -27.63
C GLY A 75 7.90 0.53 -26.18
N GLN A 76 8.38 1.65 -25.65
CA GLN A 76 8.71 1.84 -24.24
C GLN A 76 7.98 3.05 -23.66
N MET A 77 7.73 3.02 -22.36
CA MET A 77 7.17 4.14 -21.61
C MET A 77 7.51 3.98 -20.13
N GLY A 78 7.61 5.09 -19.41
CA GLY A 78 7.95 5.01 -17.99
C GLY A 78 8.26 6.34 -17.34
N LEU A 79 8.83 6.22 -16.14
CA LEU A 79 9.09 7.32 -15.23
C LEU A 79 10.57 7.35 -14.91
N VAL A 80 11.19 8.52 -15.06
CA VAL A 80 12.63 8.70 -14.85
C VAL A 80 12.84 9.89 -13.93
N ARG A 81 13.62 9.71 -12.86
CA ARG A 81 14.04 10.82 -11.99
C ARG A 81 15.04 11.70 -12.72
N SER A 82 14.77 13.00 -12.76
CA SER A 82 15.58 14.02 -13.43
C SER A 82 15.70 15.27 -12.56
N GLU A 83 16.52 16.23 -12.98
CA GLU A 83 16.71 17.50 -12.26
C GLU A 83 15.42 18.31 -12.11
N ILE A 84 14.48 18.17 -13.06
CA ILE A 84 13.17 18.85 -13.03
C ILE A 84 12.10 18.05 -12.27
N GLY A 85 12.43 16.86 -11.76
CA GLY A 85 11.53 15.97 -11.02
C GLY A 85 11.34 14.61 -11.68
N LEU A 86 10.28 13.90 -11.26
CA LEU A 86 9.89 12.62 -11.83
C LEU A 86 9.26 12.85 -13.22
N SER A 87 10.00 12.47 -14.27
CA SER A 87 9.66 12.76 -15.66
C SER A 87 8.99 11.57 -16.34
N LEU A 88 7.85 11.81 -16.98
CA LEU A 88 7.16 10.89 -17.86
C LEU A 88 7.76 10.96 -19.26
N GLY A 89 8.02 9.81 -19.86
CA GLY A 89 8.33 9.74 -21.29
C GLY A 89 7.93 8.43 -21.93
N TYR A 90 7.95 8.41 -23.25
CA TYR A 90 7.69 7.22 -24.04
C TYR A 90 8.33 7.35 -25.43
N ILE A 91 8.56 6.20 -26.06
CA ILE A 91 8.86 6.09 -27.48
C ILE A 91 8.03 4.92 -27.99
N LEU A 92 7.27 5.11 -29.07
CA LEU A 92 6.45 4.05 -29.67
C LEU A 92 6.94 3.76 -31.07
N LYS A 93 6.85 2.50 -31.50
CA LYS A 93 7.12 2.12 -32.90
C LYS A 93 6.10 2.79 -33.82
N LYS A 94 6.57 3.26 -34.98
CA LYS A 94 5.75 3.98 -35.97
C LYS A 94 4.43 3.29 -36.31
N ARG A 95 4.43 1.96 -36.47
CA ARG A 95 3.22 1.16 -36.78
C ARG A 95 2.09 1.23 -35.73
N PHE A 96 2.42 1.66 -34.51
CA PHE A 96 1.47 1.77 -33.39
C PHE A 96 1.09 3.21 -33.05
N TRP A 97 1.58 4.20 -33.80
CA TRP A 97 1.18 5.59 -33.62
C TRP A 97 -0.30 5.81 -33.92
N HIS A 98 -0.89 6.84 -33.30
CA HIS A 98 -2.28 7.25 -33.48
C HIS A 98 -3.34 6.18 -33.14
N ARG A 99 -2.98 5.18 -32.31
CA ARG A 99 -3.89 4.13 -31.79
C ARG A 99 -4.31 4.32 -30.32
N GLY A 100 -3.88 5.43 -29.71
CA GLY A 100 -4.18 5.78 -28.32
C GLY A 100 -3.28 5.13 -27.26
N TYR A 101 -2.30 4.31 -27.63
CA TYR A 101 -1.40 3.65 -26.67
C TYR A 101 -0.59 4.63 -25.81
N ALA A 102 -0.12 5.74 -26.39
CA ALA A 102 0.64 6.75 -25.63
C ALA A 102 -0.21 7.37 -24.53
N VAL A 103 -1.45 7.79 -24.84
CA VAL A 103 -2.37 8.38 -23.86
C VAL A 103 -2.75 7.37 -22.78
N GLU A 104 -3.09 6.15 -23.17
CA GLU A 104 -3.45 5.08 -22.22
C GLU A 104 -2.31 4.77 -21.24
N GLY A 105 -1.11 4.54 -21.78
CA GLY A 105 0.08 4.27 -20.97
C GLY A 105 0.50 5.45 -20.10
N ALA A 106 0.44 6.67 -20.63
CA ALA A 106 0.74 7.89 -19.89
C ALA A 106 -0.21 8.11 -18.71
N LYS A 107 -1.52 7.90 -18.90
CA LYS A 107 -2.52 8.00 -17.81
C LYS A 107 -2.23 6.99 -16.70
N ALA A 108 -1.98 5.75 -17.06
CA ALA A 108 -1.68 4.71 -16.09
C ALA A 108 -0.35 4.97 -15.36
N LEU A 109 0.66 5.51 -16.05
CA LEU A 109 1.91 5.93 -15.41
C LEU A 109 1.73 7.14 -14.48
N ALA A 110 0.81 8.06 -14.79
CA ALA A 110 0.48 9.15 -13.88
C ALA A 110 -0.18 8.65 -12.59
N GLU A 111 -1.11 7.69 -12.70
CA GLU A 111 -1.71 7.00 -11.54
C GLU A 111 -0.64 6.25 -10.74
N TYR A 112 0.23 5.49 -11.40
CA TYR A 112 1.35 4.80 -10.75
C TYR A 112 2.31 5.76 -10.04
N ALA A 113 2.65 6.89 -10.66
CA ALA A 113 3.47 7.92 -10.04
C ALA A 113 2.84 8.46 -8.75
N ARG A 114 1.53 8.71 -8.77
CA ARG A 114 0.76 9.21 -7.62
C ARG A 114 0.64 8.17 -6.52
N GLU A 115 0.16 6.97 -6.85
CA GLU A 115 -0.26 5.95 -5.88
C GLU A 115 0.89 5.08 -5.40
N SER A 116 1.76 4.66 -6.32
CA SER A 116 2.83 3.71 -6.00
C SER A 116 4.15 4.39 -5.66
N LEU A 117 4.43 5.56 -6.26
CA LEU A 117 5.67 6.31 -6.00
C LEU A 117 5.47 7.51 -5.05
N GLY A 118 4.21 7.82 -4.66
CA GLY A 118 3.90 8.94 -3.76
C GLY A 118 4.33 10.30 -4.31
N ALA A 119 4.41 10.46 -5.63
CA ALA A 119 4.82 11.71 -6.24
C ALA A 119 3.78 12.81 -5.99
N SER A 120 4.22 14.02 -5.67
CA SER A 120 3.36 15.21 -5.55
C SER A 120 3.12 15.92 -6.89
N LYS A 121 3.98 15.64 -7.87
CA LYS A 121 3.84 16.13 -9.25
C LYS A 121 4.51 15.17 -10.22
N LEU A 122 4.08 15.23 -11.47
CA LEU A 122 4.69 14.56 -12.62
C LEU A 122 5.07 15.62 -13.66
N VAL A 123 6.24 15.49 -14.26
CA VAL A 123 6.70 16.41 -15.31
C VAL A 123 6.91 15.69 -16.63
N ALA A 124 6.91 16.42 -17.73
CA ALA A 124 7.30 15.92 -19.04
C ALA A 124 7.99 17.07 -19.80
N ASP A 125 9.23 16.88 -20.20
CA ASP A 125 9.92 17.85 -21.04
C ASP A 125 9.73 17.50 -22.52
N ILE A 126 9.15 18.42 -23.28
CA ILE A 126 8.67 18.13 -24.64
C ILE A 126 9.21 19.18 -25.61
N ARG A 127 9.75 18.73 -26.75
CA ARG A 127 10.20 19.65 -27.81
C ARG A 127 9.02 20.47 -28.35
N PRO A 128 9.17 21.79 -28.59
CA PRO A 128 8.10 22.64 -29.10
C PRO A 128 7.44 22.17 -30.40
N ASN A 129 8.15 21.40 -31.23
CA ASN A 129 7.64 20.86 -32.50
C ASN A 129 7.00 19.47 -32.38
N ASN A 130 7.05 18.83 -31.21
CA ASN A 130 6.49 17.48 -30.99
C ASN A 130 5.01 17.56 -30.62
N ARG A 131 4.16 17.89 -31.60
CA ARG A 131 2.71 18.07 -31.41
C ARG A 131 2.02 16.84 -30.81
N SER A 132 2.49 15.64 -31.16
CA SER A 132 1.91 14.39 -30.64
C SER A 132 2.10 14.25 -29.13
N SER A 133 3.27 14.61 -28.60
CA SER A 133 3.53 14.51 -27.16
C SER A 133 2.91 15.66 -26.38
N ILE A 134 2.86 16.86 -26.98
CA ILE A 134 2.09 17.99 -26.42
C ILE A 134 0.63 17.58 -26.23
N HIS A 135 0.02 16.96 -27.24
CA HIS A 135 -1.36 16.49 -27.14
C HIS A 135 -1.54 15.44 -26.03
N VAL A 136 -0.58 14.52 -25.82
CA VAL A 136 -0.64 13.58 -24.69
C VAL A 136 -0.57 14.31 -23.36
N ALA A 137 0.34 15.28 -23.20
CA ALA A 137 0.44 16.08 -21.98
C ALA A 137 -0.86 16.85 -21.69
N GLU A 138 -1.47 17.46 -22.70
CA GLU A 138 -2.77 18.14 -22.59
C GLU A 138 -3.90 17.16 -22.18
N MET A 139 -3.93 15.96 -22.77
CA MET A 139 -4.91 14.92 -22.43
C MET A 139 -4.74 14.34 -21.02
N LEU A 140 -3.56 14.51 -20.42
CA LEU A 140 -3.27 14.19 -19.03
C LEU A 140 -3.63 15.35 -18.07
N GLY A 141 -3.99 16.53 -18.61
CA GLY A 141 -4.22 17.73 -17.81
C GLY A 141 -2.92 18.43 -17.36
N MET A 142 -1.79 18.15 -18.01
CA MET A 142 -0.54 18.84 -17.71
C MET A 142 -0.57 20.28 -18.22
N THR A 143 -0.01 21.21 -17.47
CA THR A 143 0.12 22.62 -17.86
C THR A 143 1.53 22.93 -18.34
N ALA A 144 1.65 23.72 -19.41
CA ALA A 144 2.94 24.17 -19.94
C ALA A 144 3.57 25.20 -18.99
N GLY A 145 4.86 25.04 -18.70
CA GLY A 145 5.64 25.92 -17.85
C GLY A 145 6.88 26.46 -18.55
N GLU A 146 8.01 26.45 -17.83
CA GLU A 146 9.27 27.01 -18.30
C GLU A 146 9.89 26.24 -19.49
N VAL A 147 10.76 26.93 -20.23
CA VAL A 147 11.54 26.34 -21.31
C VAL A 147 12.95 26.05 -20.80
N ILE A 148 13.35 24.78 -20.86
CA ILE A 148 14.71 24.35 -20.56
C ILE A 148 15.50 24.12 -21.86
N ILE A 149 16.79 24.45 -21.84
CA ILE A 149 17.69 24.22 -22.98
C ILE A 149 18.58 23.01 -22.65
N LYS A 150 18.38 21.92 -23.38
CA LYS A 150 19.24 20.73 -23.28
C LYS A 150 20.36 20.82 -24.31
N MET A 151 21.59 20.52 -23.90
CA MET A 151 22.73 20.37 -24.81
C MET A 151 22.87 18.91 -25.20
N VAL A 152 22.66 18.58 -26.47
CA VAL A 152 22.80 17.21 -27.00
C VAL A 152 23.76 17.26 -28.19
N ASN A 153 24.89 16.56 -28.07
CA ASN A 153 26.03 16.57 -29.01
C ASN A 153 26.38 17.96 -29.59
N GLY A 154 26.43 18.98 -28.72
CA GLY A 154 26.80 20.34 -29.09
C GLY A 154 25.67 21.20 -29.70
N LYS A 155 24.45 20.67 -29.83
CA LYS A 155 23.27 21.43 -30.26
C LYS A 155 22.36 21.79 -29.08
N THR A 156 21.83 23.00 -29.12
CA THR A 156 20.79 23.45 -28.18
C THR A 156 19.43 22.90 -28.59
N MET A 157 18.79 22.15 -27.70
CA MET A 157 17.46 21.59 -27.90
C MET A 157 16.48 22.15 -26.86
N PRO A 158 15.66 23.15 -27.21
CA PRO A 158 14.66 23.69 -26.30
C PRO A 158 13.56 22.66 -26.02
N HIS A 159 13.16 22.53 -24.76
CA HIS A 159 12.04 21.72 -24.31
C HIS A 159 11.15 22.56 -23.39
N VAL A 160 9.84 22.49 -23.60
CA VAL A 160 8.84 23.06 -22.69
C VAL A 160 8.58 22.02 -21.60
N VAL A 161 8.64 22.43 -20.34
CA VAL A 161 8.32 21.55 -19.20
C VAL A 161 6.82 21.61 -18.96
N TYR A 162 6.14 20.50 -19.18
CA TYR A 162 4.74 20.30 -18.81
C TYR A 162 4.67 19.70 -17.41
N THR A 163 3.78 20.19 -16.56
CA THR A 163 3.62 19.71 -15.18
C THR A 163 2.18 19.31 -14.90
N LEU A 164 2.01 18.12 -14.31
CA LEU A 164 0.78 17.70 -13.64
C LEU A 164 1.03 17.74 -12.14
N HIS A 165 0.33 18.62 -11.44
CA HIS A 165 0.29 18.57 -9.98
C HIS A 165 -0.74 17.52 -9.58
N PHE A 166 -0.34 16.59 -8.71
CA PHE A 166 -1.32 15.75 -8.05
C PHE A 166 -1.86 16.58 -6.89
N GLU A 167 -3.18 16.72 -6.81
CA GLU A 167 -3.80 17.21 -5.57
C GLU A 167 -3.26 16.36 -4.42
N PRO A 168 -2.85 16.95 -3.29
CA PRO A 168 -2.43 16.17 -2.14
C PRO A 168 -3.54 15.16 -1.85
N HIS A 169 -3.18 13.87 -1.85
CA HIS A 169 -4.13 12.81 -1.50
C HIS A 169 -4.58 13.06 -0.07
N GLU A 170 -5.71 13.74 0.08
CA GLU A 170 -6.31 13.94 1.39
C GLU A 170 -6.71 12.55 1.88
N MET A 171 -6.02 12.09 2.91
CA MET A 171 -6.26 10.76 3.46
C MET A 171 -7.75 10.63 3.78
N THR A 172 -8.35 9.55 3.29
CA THR A 172 -9.68 9.14 3.72
C THR A 172 -9.69 8.93 5.23
N GLU A 173 -10.86 9.03 5.86
CA GLU A 173 -10.98 8.82 7.31
C GLU A 173 -10.51 7.41 7.71
N LYS A 174 -10.65 6.41 6.83
CA LYS A 174 -10.10 5.06 7.00
C LYS A 174 -8.58 5.03 6.97
N GLU A 175 -7.94 5.73 6.04
CA GLU A 175 -6.47 5.83 6.00
C GLU A 175 -5.94 6.54 7.24
N LYS A 176 -6.61 7.62 7.69
CA LYS A 176 -6.28 8.32 8.95
C LYS A 176 -6.40 7.38 10.14
N MET A 177 -7.52 6.65 10.24
CA MET A 177 -7.80 5.66 11.29
C MET A 177 -6.70 4.60 11.38
N LEU A 178 -6.37 3.96 10.26
CA LEU A 178 -5.37 2.89 10.22
C LEU A 178 -3.95 3.41 10.51
N ALA A 179 -3.64 4.66 10.12
CA ALA A 179 -2.40 5.34 10.47
C ALA A 179 -2.35 5.84 11.93
N GLY A 180 -3.42 5.64 12.71
CA GLY A 180 -3.52 6.11 14.10
C GLY A 180 -3.70 7.63 14.23
N GLN A 181 -3.97 8.34 13.12
CA GLN A 181 -4.22 9.77 13.11
C GLN A 181 -5.65 10.09 13.60
N ALA A 182 -5.89 11.37 13.91
CA ALA A 182 -7.22 11.85 14.22
C ALA A 182 -8.16 11.62 13.02
N TYR A 183 -9.25 10.89 13.25
CA TYR A 183 -10.22 10.53 12.21
C TYR A 183 -11.66 10.70 12.72
N LYS A 184 -12.60 10.86 11.78
CA LYS A 184 -14.05 10.94 12.04
C LYS A 184 -14.64 9.54 12.05
N ALA A 185 -14.87 9.00 13.24
CA ALA A 185 -15.47 7.66 13.39
C ALA A 185 -16.85 7.52 12.75
N GLY A 186 -17.59 8.63 12.58
CA GLY A 186 -18.89 8.68 11.90
C GLY A 186 -18.84 8.68 10.37
N ASP A 187 -17.67 8.58 9.75
CA ASP A 187 -17.51 8.42 8.30
C ASP A 187 -18.35 7.25 7.74
N GLU A 188 -18.99 7.44 6.57
CA GLU A 188 -19.94 6.48 6.01
C GLU A 188 -19.30 5.12 5.71
N VAL A 189 -18.04 5.09 5.25
CA VAL A 189 -17.31 3.85 4.96
C VAL A 189 -17.06 3.11 6.27
N LEU A 190 -16.57 3.81 7.29
CA LEU A 190 -16.29 3.22 8.59
C LEU A 190 -17.57 2.71 9.28
N VAL A 191 -18.67 3.47 9.21
CA VAL A 191 -19.97 3.05 9.75
C VAL A 191 -20.45 1.76 9.06
N LYS A 192 -20.40 1.71 7.72
CA LYS A 192 -20.82 0.53 6.95
C LYS A 192 -20.00 -0.71 7.30
N GLU A 193 -18.69 -0.55 7.48
CA GLU A 193 -17.81 -1.65 7.86
C GLU A 193 -18.07 -2.17 9.27
N ARG A 194 -18.33 -1.29 10.25
CA ARG A 194 -18.75 -1.72 11.61
C ARG A 194 -20.11 -2.42 11.60
N VAL A 195 -21.05 -1.99 10.76
CA VAL A 195 -22.35 -2.68 10.60
C VAL A 195 -22.12 -4.11 10.11
N ARG A 196 -21.32 -4.30 9.05
CA ARG A 196 -20.96 -5.65 8.56
C ARG A 196 -20.31 -6.50 9.65
N CYS A 197 -19.37 -5.94 10.40
CA CYS A 197 -18.73 -6.64 11.52
C CYS A 197 -19.77 -7.12 12.55
N ARG A 198 -20.71 -6.25 12.93
CA ARG A 198 -21.79 -6.58 13.89
C ARG A 198 -22.72 -7.68 13.39
N GLU A 199 -23.02 -7.73 12.10
CA GLU A 199 -23.82 -8.82 11.52
C GLU A 199 -23.09 -10.17 11.63
N LEU A 200 -21.80 -10.21 11.30
CA LEU A 200 -20.97 -11.41 11.44
C LEU A 200 -20.85 -11.84 12.91
N MET A 201 -20.63 -10.89 13.84
CA MET A 201 -20.57 -11.17 15.27
C MET A 201 -21.91 -11.67 15.83
N LEU A 202 -23.03 -11.12 15.38
CA LEU A 202 -24.36 -11.60 15.78
C LEU A 202 -24.55 -13.06 15.37
N GLU A 203 -24.14 -13.41 14.15
CA GLU A 203 -24.19 -14.81 13.69
C GLU A 203 -23.24 -15.72 14.49
N LEU A 204 -22.02 -15.26 14.76
CA LEU A 204 -21.06 -16.01 15.58
C LEU A 204 -21.60 -16.28 16.99
N ASN A 205 -22.16 -15.25 17.64
CA ASN A 205 -22.58 -15.29 19.04
C ASN A 205 -23.92 -16.02 19.26
N SER A 206 -24.74 -16.17 18.23
CA SER A 206 -26.06 -16.83 18.32
C SER A 206 -26.02 -18.34 18.04
N ARG A 207 -24.90 -18.88 17.55
CA ARG A 207 -24.79 -20.30 17.21
C ARG A 207 -24.33 -21.16 18.38
N GLY A 208 -25.02 -22.29 18.58
CA GLY A 208 -24.61 -23.33 19.53
C GLY A 208 -23.31 -24.04 19.14
N SER A 209 -22.75 -24.82 20.06
CA SER A 209 -21.46 -25.51 19.93
C SER A 209 -21.38 -26.61 18.86
N THR A 210 -22.49 -26.94 18.18
CA THR A 210 -22.59 -28.10 17.27
C THR A 210 -22.29 -27.78 15.80
N ASP A 211 -22.28 -26.51 15.39
CA ASP A 211 -22.05 -26.10 13.99
C ASP A 211 -20.62 -25.55 13.78
N ILE A 212 -19.65 -26.44 13.93
CA ILE A 212 -18.21 -26.10 13.90
C ILE A 212 -17.78 -25.52 12.56
N ASN A 213 -18.26 -26.10 11.45
CA ASN A 213 -17.90 -25.67 10.09
C ASN A 213 -18.38 -24.24 9.81
N ARG A 214 -19.61 -23.90 10.22
CA ARG A 214 -20.11 -22.53 10.04
C ARG A 214 -19.39 -21.55 10.94
N ARG A 215 -19.10 -21.90 12.21
CA ARG A 215 -18.29 -21.06 13.11
C ARG A 215 -16.92 -20.74 12.51
N ARG A 216 -16.22 -21.75 11.99
CA ARG A 216 -14.91 -21.56 11.33
C ARG A 216 -15.03 -20.66 10.10
N LYS A 217 -16.08 -20.80 9.30
CA LYS A 217 -16.33 -19.92 8.15
C LYS A 217 -16.55 -18.46 8.57
N ILE A 218 -17.42 -18.22 9.55
CA ILE A 218 -17.69 -16.86 10.06
C ILE A 218 -16.41 -16.25 10.64
N LEU A 219 -15.64 -17.02 11.41
CA LEU A 219 -14.37 -16.56 11.97
C LEU A 219 -13.39 -16.11 10.88
N GLY A 220 -13.26 -16.88 9.79
CA GLY A 220 -12.41 -16.51 8.65
C GLY A 220 -12.92 -15.33 7.83
N GLU A 221 -14.22 -15.02 7.91
CA GLU A 221 -14.80 -13.81 7.31
C GLU A 221 -14.67 -12.59 8.24
N LEU A 222 -14.62 -12.81 9.56
CA LEU A 222 -14.55 -11.76 10.59
C LEU A 222 -13.12 -11.27 10.80
N ILE A 223 -12.14 -12.16 10.97
CA ILE A 223 -10.75 -11.82 11.29
C ILE A 223 -9.76 -12.45 10.32
N ARG A 224 -8.51 -11.98 10.34
CA ARG A 224 -7.39 -12.62 9.63
C ARG A 224 -6.77 -13.68 10.54
N ALA A 225 -7.26 -14.92 10.41
CA ALA A 225 -6.87 -16.04 11.25
C ALA A 225 -5.86 -16.99 10.57
N GLY A 226 -4.85 -17.41 11.33
CA GLY A 226 -3.99 -18.54 11.00
C GLY A 226 -4.68 -19.90 11.21
N GLU A 227 -3.94 -20.96 10.92
CA GLU A 227 -4.38 -22.34 11.10
C GLU A 227 -4.77 -22.63 12.56
N ASP A 228 -5.86 -23.37 12.77
CA ASP A 228 -6.37 -23.75 14.09
C ASP A 228 -6.67 -22.60 15.07
N ALA A 229 -6.89 -21.39 14.58
CA ALA A 229 -7.43 -20.30 15.40
C ALA A 229 -8.88 -20.59 15.83
N ASN A 230 -9.20 -20.31 17.09
CA ASN A 230 -10.54 -20.46 17.64
C ASN A 230 -10.89 -19.32 18.61
N ILE A 231 -12.16 -18.90 18.57
CA ILE A 231 -12.72 -17.92 19.49
C ILE A 231 -14.00 -18.51 20.06
N GLU A 232 -14.13 -18.48 21.39
CA GLU A 232 -15.36 -18.88 22.06
C GLU A 232 -16.36 -17.72 22.13
N PRO A 233 -17.60 -17.90 21.60
CA PRO A 233 -18.64 -16.89 21.70
C PRO A 233 -19.23 -16.84 23.12
N PRO A 234 -19.65 -15.65 23.59
CA PRO A 234 -19.75 -14.44 22.79
C PRO A 234 -18.40 -13.71 22.66
N PHE A 235 -18.20 -13.07 21.52
CA PHE A 235 -17.03 -12.26 21.17
C PHE A 235 -17.46 -10.92 20.57
N TYR A 236 -16.69 -9.87 20.84
CA TYR A 236 -17.01 -8.50 20.41
C TYR A 236 -15.78 -7.78 19.84
N CYS A 237 -15.95 -7.09 18.72
CA CYS A 237 -14.94 -6.23 18.10
C CYS A 237 -15.57 -5.09 17.27
N ASP A 238 -14.78 -4.14 16.81
CA ASP A 238 -15.26 -2.99 16.04
C ASP A 238 -15.39 -3.34 14.55
N TYR A 239 -14.32 -3.87 13.96
CA TYR A 239 -14.19 -4.10 12.51
C TYR A 239 -13.88 -5.55 12.15
N GLY A 240 -13.22 -6.30 13.04
CA GLY A 240 -12.79 -7.68 12.84
C GLY A 240 -11.52 -7.79 11.98
N TYR A 241 -11.50 -7.14 10.82
CA TYR A 241 -10.43 -7.32 9.82
C TYR A 241 -9.06 -6.78 10.25
N ASN A 242 -9.00 -6.00 11.33
CA ASN A 242 -7.76 -5.48 11.92
C ASN A 242 -7.17 -6.44 12.97
N ILE A 243 -7.89 -7.50 13.32
CA ILE A 243 -7.39 -8.58 14.18
C ILE A 243 -6.63 -9.57 13.29
N ILE A 244 -5.34 -9.71 13.58
CA ILE A 244 -4.41 -10.59 12.87
C ILE A 244 -3.93 -11.62 13.88
N ALA A 245 -4.39 -12.85 13.75
CA ALA A 245 -4.05 -13.94 14.65
C ALA A 245 -3.18 -14.98 13.94
N GLY A 246 -2.05 -15.34 14.56
CA GLY A 246 -1.21 -16.45 14.12
C GLY A 246 -1.89 -17.81 14.26
N LYS A 247 -1.08 -18.87 14.13
CA LYS A 247 -1.53 -20.26 14.27
C LYS A 247 -1.89 -20.58 15.71
N LYS A 248 -2.87 -21.47 15.90
CA LYS A 248 -3.27 -21.98 17.22
C LYS A 248 -3.62 -20.87 18.22
N PHE A 249 -4.15 -19.76 17.73
CA PHE A 249 -4.69 -18.68 18.55
C PHE A 249 -5.97 -19.15 19.24
N TYR A 250 -6.09 -18.88 20.54
CA TYR A 250 -7.30 -19.21 21.29
C TYR A 250 -7.76 -18.01 22.13
N ALA A 251 -9.00 -17.59 21.92
CA ALA A 251 -9.68 -16.63 22.80
C ALA A 251 -10.88 -17.29 23.48
N ASN A 252 -10.91 -17.21 24.80
CA ASN A 252 -12.01 -17.75 25.60
C ASN A 252 -13.21 -16.77 25.65
N PHE A 253 -14.28 -17.14 26.35
CA PHE A 253 -15.56 -16.43 26.39
C PHE A 253 -15.45 -14.94 26.71
N ASP A 254 -16.37 -14.14 26.17
CA ASP A 254 -16.59 -12.73 26.51
C ASP A 254 -15.38 -11.80 26.24
N CYS A 255 -14.50 -12.16 25.31
CA CYS A 255 -13.41 -11.25 24.92
C CYS A 255 -13.92 -10.05 24.10
N VAL A 256 -13.32 -8.87 24.32
CA VAL A 256 -13.69 -7.60 23.67
C VAL A 256 -12.46 -6.92 23.06
N PHE A 257 -12.40 -6.82 21.73
CA PHE A 257 -11.27 -6.23 21.00
C PHE A 257 -11.71 -4.98 20.23
N LEU A 258 -11.36 -3.80 20.73
CA LEU A 258 -11.61 -2.55 20.00
C LEU A 258 -10.49 -2.34 18.97
N ASP A 259 -10.68 -2.89 17.77
CA ASP A 259 -9.70 -3.04 16.69
C ASP A 259 -9.76 -1.92 15.64
N VAL A 260 -9.81 -0.66 16.10
CA VAL A 260 -9.73 0.53 15.22
C VAL A 260 -8.47 0.54 14.35
N THR A 261 -7.34 0.10 14.90
CA THR A 261 -6.08 -0.14 14.17
C THR A 261 -5.58 -1.56 14.52
N PRO A 262 -4.56 -2.12 13.83
CA PRO A 262 -4.22 -3.54 13.98
C PRO A 262 -3.96 -4.01 15.42
N ILE A 263 -4.51 -5.19 15.72
CA ILE A 263 -4.15 -6.02 16.88
C ILE A 263 -3.50 -7.29 16.31
N VAL A 264 -2.21 -7.47 16.58
CA VAL A 264 -1.42 -8.56 16.01
C VAL A 264 -1.04 -9.55 17.10
N PHE A 265 -1.40 -10.81 16.91
CA PHE A 265 -1.00 -11.94 17.75
C PHE A 265 -0.09 -12.88 16.97
N GLY A 266 1.00 -13.30 17.61
CA GLY A 266 1.84 -14.39 17.14
C GLY A 266 1.16 -15.76 17.20
N ASP A 267 1.97 -16.80 17.09
CA ASP A 267 1.53 -18.20 17.17
C ASP A 267 1.35 -18.66 18.63
N ASN A 268 0.45 -19.63 18.85
CA ASN A 268 0.17 -20.26 20.15
C ASN A 268 -0.25 -19.29 21.27
N VAL A 269 -0.87 -18.16 20.92
CA VAL A 269 -1.38 -17.21 21.91
C VAL A 269 -2.69 -17.69 22.52
N MET A 270 -2.79 -17.66 23.85
CA MET A 270 -3.99 -18.03 24.59
C MET A 270 -4.51 -16.87 25.42
N LEU A 271 -5.80 -16.59 25.32
CA LEU A 271 -6.48 -15.57 26.10
C LEU A 271 -7.53 -16.22 26.99
N GLY A 272 -7.49 -15.89 28.28
CA GLY A 272 -8.52 -16.26 29.24
C GLY A 272 -9.85 -15.53 28.97
N PRO A 273 -10.92 -15.88 29.69
CA PRO A 273 -12.22 -15.27 29.47
C PRO A 273 -12.19 -13.79 29.86
N LYS A 274 -13.02 -12.95 29.21
CA LYS A 274 -13.17 -11.51 29.51
C LYS A 274 -11.90 -10.67 29.34
N VAL A 275 -10.96 -11.15 28.51
CA VAL A 275 -9.81 -10.34 28.11
C VAL A 275 -10.27 -9.20 27.20
N GLN A 276 -9.77 -8.02 27.47
CA GLN A 276 -10.15 -6.77 26.80
C GLN A 276 -8.91 -6.13 26.17
N ILE A 277 -8.99 -5.78 24.88
CA ILE A 277 -7.85 -5.22 24.14
C ILE A 277 -8.32 -3.97 23.42
N TYR A 278 -7.70 -2.84 23.74
CA TYR A 278 -8.17 -1.53 23.30
C TYR A 278 -7.11 -0.83 22.48
N THR A 279 -7.37 -0.61 21.19
CA THR A 279 -6.50 0.24 20.37
C THR A 279 -6.96 1.69 20.33
N ALA A 280 -8.26 1.94 20.53
CA ALA A 280 -8.85 3.28 20.49
C ALA A 280 -8.39 4.17 21.66
N THR A 281 -8.20 5.45 21.37
CA THR A 281 -7.86 6.52 22.31
C THR A 281 -8.70 7.75 22.00
N HIS A 282 -8.90 8.58 23.02
CA HIS A 282 -9.52 9.89 22.87
C HIS A 282 -8.64 10.98 23.49
N PRO A 283 -8.75 12.23 23.02
CA PRO A 283 -8.13 13.37 23.69
C PRO A 283 -8.50 13.43 25.18
N LEU A 284 -7.52 13.72 26.03
CA LEU A 284 -7.77 13.92 27.47
C LEU A 284 -8.54 15.23 27.71
N ASN A 285 -8.25 16.27 26.93
CA ASN A 285 -8.99 17.52 26.95
C ASN A 285 -10.45 17.28 26.51
N ALA A 286 -11.41 17.74 27.33
CA ALA A 286 -12.82 17.49 27.12
C ALA A 286 -13.38 18.18 25.87
N GLU A 287 -12.99 19.43 25.61
CA GLU A 287 -13.45 20.19 24.43
C GLU A 287 -13.00 19.49 23.14
N ALA A 288 -11.72 19.09 23.07
CA ALA A 288 -11.19 18.34 21.94
C ALA A 288 -11.88 16.97 21.76
N ARG A 289 -12.20 16.27 22.86
CA ARG A 289 -12.88 14.97 22.81
C ARG A 289 -14.33 15.08 22.33
N ILE A 290 -15.05 16.14 22.73
CA ILE A 290 -16.46 16.37 22.33
C ILE A 290 -16.57 16.69 20.84
N GLN A 291 -15.53 17.27 20.23
CA GLN A 291 -15.48 17.48 18.78
C GLN A 291 -15.47 16.17 17.97
N GLY A 292 -15.30 15.02 18.63
CA GLY A 292 -15.50 13.70 18.07
C GLY A 292 -14.30 13.00 17.39
N PRO A 293 -13.08 13.56 17.26
CA PRO A 293 -12.00 12.79 16.67
C PRO A 293 -11.58 11.64 17.59
N GLU A 294 -11.48 10.46 17.01
CA GLU A 294 -10.84 9.30 17.61
C GLU A 294 -9.40 9.18 17.10
N SER A 295 -8.55 8.49 17.85
CA SER A 295 -7.21 8.09 17.39
C SER A 295 -6.94 6.69 17.90
N ALA A 296 -6.00 5.97 17.30
CA ALA A 296 -5.73 4.59 17.71
C ALA A 296 -4.24 4.29 17.75
N LYS A 297 -3.87 3.32 18.59
CA LYS A 297 -2.50 2.81 18.69
C LYS A 297 -2.51 1.29 18.60
N PRO A 298 -1.73 0.70 17.68
CA PRO A 298 -1.73 -0.74 17.47
C PRO A 298 -1.19 -1.49 18.69
N ILE A 299 -1.58 -2.75 18.82
CA ILE A 299 -1.12 -3.65 19.88
C ILE A 299 -0.50 -4.88 19.23
N THR A 300 0.66 -5.29 19.75
CA THR A 300 1.33 -6.52 19.31
C THR A 300 1.52 -7.47 20.48
N VAL A 301 1.22 -8.74 20.27
CA VAL A 301 1.44 -9.83 21.21
C VAL A 301 2.29 -10.87 20.52
N GLY A 302 3.46 -11.16 21.08
CA GLY A 302 4.39 -12.17 20.56
C GLY A 302 3.88 -13.60 20.67
N ASP A 303 4.73 -14.54 20.29
CA ASP A 303 4.41 -15.97 20.29
C ASP A 303 4.33 -16.54 21.71
N ASN A 304 3.54 -17.61 21.88
CA ASN A 304 3.45 -18.40 23.12
C ASN A 304 3.03 -17.58 24.35
N VAL A 305 2.32 -16.46 24.14
CA VAL A 305 1.83 -15.62 25.23
C VAL A 305 0.54 -16.19 25.82
N TRP A 306 0.43 -16.17 27.15
CA TRP A 306 -0.81 -16.45 27.84
C TRP A 306 -1.31 -15.21 28.60
N ILE A 307 -2.51 -14.75 28.28
CA ILE A 307 -3.16 -13.63 28.95
C ILE A 307 -4.28 -14.14 29.86
N GLY A 308 -4.13 -13.96 31.16
CA GLY A 308 -5.11 -14.39 32.16
C GLY A 308 -6.46 -13.68 32.01
N GLY A 309 -7.53 -14.34 32.47
CA GLY A 309 -8.89 -13.84 32.32
C GLY A 309 -9.11 -12.46 32.97
N GLY A 310 -9.96 -11.65 32.35
CA GLY A 310 -10.28 -10.30 32.82
C GLY A 310 -9.16 -9.26 32.66
N ALA A 311 -8.02 -9.62 32.06
CA ALA A 311 -6.94 -8.67 31.81
C ALA A 311 -7.32 -7.65 30.72
N ILE A 312 -6.75 -6.45 30.81
CA ILE A 312 -6.97 -5.32 29.92
C ILE A 312 -5.62 -4.91 29.31
N LEU A 313 -5.52 -4.87 27.99
CA LEU A 313 -4.40 -4.25 27.27
C LEU A 313 -4.78 -2.86 26.79
N CYS A 314 -4.06 -1.83 27.26
CA CYS A 314 -4.28 -0.45 26.86
C CYS A 314 -3.65 -0.13 25.49
N PRO A 315 -4.07 0.98 24.83
CA PRO A 315 -3.59 1.34 23.50
C PRO A 315 -2.07 1.47 23.38
N GLY A 316 -1.50 0.84 22.36
CA GLY A 316 -0.09 0.99 22.00
C GLY A 316 0.89 0.04 22.69
N VAL A 317 0.41 -0.90 23.52
CA VAL A 317 1.30 -1.81 24.25
C VAL A 317 1.77 -2.98 23.39
N ASN A 318 3.01 -3.41 23.63
CA ASN A 318 3.58 -4.63 23.08
C ASN A 318 3.85 -5.65 24.19
N ILE A 319 3.48 -6.91 23.96
CA ILE A 319 3.78 -8.04 24.85
C ILE A 319 4.81 -8.94 24.15
N GLY A 320 5.99 -9.07 24.74
CA GLY A 320 7.04 -9.96 24.23
C GLY A 320 6.63 -11.44 24.29
N SER A 321 7.27 -12.26 23.46
CA SER A 321 7.00 -13.70 23.37
C SER A 321 7.28 -14.43 24.70
N ASN A 322 6.67 -15.60 24.88
CA ASN A 322 6.84 -16.47 26.06
C ASN A 322 6.47 -15.80 27.39
N THR A 323 5.61 -14.78 27.35
CA THR A 323 5.19 -14.00 28.51
C THR A 323 3.83 -14.45 29.00
N VAL A 324 3.65 -14.40 30.32
CA VAL A 324 2.36 -14.66 30.99
C VAL A 324 1.87 -13.40 31.67
N ILE A 325 0.65 -12.97 31.33
CA ILE A 325 -0.04 -11.87 31.99
C ILE A 325 -1.04 -12.44 33.00
N GLY A 326 -0.95 -12.01 34.25
CA GLY A 326 -1.87 -12.42 35.31
C GLY A 326 -3.32 -12.00 35.05
N ALA A 327 -4.26 -12.76 35.60
CA ALA A 327 -5.69 -12.42 35.54
C ALA A 327 -5.97 -11.05 36.17
N GLY A 328 -6.93 -10.30 35.59
CA GLY A 328 -7.34 -8.97 36.07
C GLY A 328 -6.29 -7.86 35.92
N SER A 329 -5.19 -8.12 35.21
CA SER A 329 -4.14 -7.12 34.99
C SER A 329 -4.59 -5.97 34.11
N VAL A 330 -4.04 -4.77 34.35
CA VAL A 330 -4.23 -3.61 33.47
C VAL A 330 -2.86 -3.21 32.91
N VAL A 331 -2.60 -3.61 31.66
CA VAL A 331 -1.31 -3.42 30.99
C VAL A 331 -1.30 -2.07 30.29
N THR A 332 -0.57 -1.13 30.89
CA THR A 332 -0.47 0.27 30.43
C THR A 332 0.86 0.59 29.76
N ARG A 333 1.79 -0.37 29.71
CA ARG A 333 3.13 -0.26 29.14
C ARG A 333 3.56 -1.61 28.57
N ASP A 334 4.53 -1.59 27.67
CA ASP A 334 5.12 -2.79 27.10
C ASP A 334 5.63 -3.74 28.18
N ILE A 335 5.44 -5.04 27.93
CA ILE A 335 5.93 -6.12 28.79
C ILE A 335 7.01 -6.89 28.01
N PRO A 336 8.22 -7.07 28.57
CA PRO A 336 9.29 -7.80 27.88
C PRO A 336 8.94 -9.27 27.67
N GLU A 337 9.75 -9.97 26.88
CA GLU A 337 9.63 -11.42 26.68
C GLU A 337 10.06 -12.23 27.90
N GLY A 338 9.55 -13.46 28.02
CA GLY A 338 10.01 -14.45 29.00
C GLY A 338 9.74 -14.07 30.47
N VAL A 339 8.65 -13.36 30.73
CA VAL A 339 8.29 -12.93 32.09
C VAL A 339 6.87 -13.29 32.50
N PHE A 340 6.67 -13.34 33.80
CA PHE A 340 5.35 -13.26 34.40
C PHE A 340 5.13 -11.82 34.87
N ALA A 341 4.07 -11.17 34.38
CA ALA A 341 3.67 -9.83 34.77
C ALA A 341 2.23 -9.83 35.29
N ALA A 342 1.95 -9.05 36.34
CA ALA A 342 0.61 -8.99 36.94
C ALA A 342 0.32 -7.62 37.59
N GLY A 343 -0.94 -7.37 37.93
CA GLY A 343 -1.40 -6.20 38.70
C GLY A 343 -2.06 -5.09 37.88
N ASN A 344 -2.50 -4.04 38.60
CA ASN A 344 -3.06 -2.80 38.05
C ASN A 344 -2.39 -1.59 38.74
N PRO A 345 -1.49 -0.86 38.05
CA PRO A 345 -0.98 -1.16 36.71
C PRO A 345 -0.13 -2.45 36.71
N CYS A 346 -0.12 -3.15 35.58
CA CYS A 346 0.63 -4.40 35.39
C CYS A 346 2.14 -4.13 35.48
N LYS A 347 2.86 -4.98 36.22
CA LYS A 347 4.32 -4.93 36.37
C LYS A 347 4.91 -6.32 36.27
N VAL A 348 6.14 -6.39 35.78
CA VAL A 348 6.93 -7.63 35.80
C VAL A 348 7.10 -8.08 37.26
N VAL A 349 6.75 -9.33 37.53
CA VAL A 349 6.88 -9.98 38.84
C VAL A 349 8.15 -10.82 38.89
N LYS A 350 8.38 -11.65 37.86
CA LYS A 350 9.56 -12.52 37.74
C LYS A 350 9.78 -12.97 36.30
N LYS A 351 10.95 -13.56 36.02
CA LYS A 351 11.21 -14.29 34.77
C LYS A 351 10.52 -15.66 34.78
N VAL A 352 10.24 -16.21 33.60
CA VAL A 352 9.65 -17.54 33.37
C VAL A 352 10.70 -18.49 32.84
#